data_AF-A0A0H2R281-F1
#
_entry.id   AF-A0A0H2R281-F1
#
_cell.length_a   1.000
_cell.length_b   1.000
_cell.length_c   1.000
_cell.angle_alpha   90.00
_cell.angle_beta   90.00
_cell.angle_gamma   90.00
#
_symmetry.space_group_name_H-M   'P 1'
#
loop_
_entity.id
_entity.type
_entity.pdbx_description
1 polymer ?
#
loop_
_entity_poly.entity_id
_entity_poly.type
_entity_poly.pdbx_seq_one_letter_code
_entity_poly.pdbx_strand_id
1 'polypeptide(L)'
;FTAVAELGLKAWRPDFSDGARSLYNYAHETVFLETFTRVVSLHGYAFMGVPQSAANDISFIKRAYLSFVFSYLADLAKKEARDPGRVERGSYLIHHIEGRAKKVGIYFRDVDTKRLRAASRDRTTRRTERIRVTPFAPIPSPFTTLPVKTPLDWFDPDFWNNEMTLLQKYRVQMQGIAIALPAEELCHASEWHKWIKMDHAEFMQKHGLAELQKYKLLSLKQMQDMAELDERL
;
A
#
# COMPACT_ATOMS: atom_id res chain seq x y z
N PHE A 1 -0.59 -33.47 -17.51
CA PHE A 1 0.62 -33.12 -16.73
C PHE A 1 1.38 -34.38 -16.32
N THR A 2 1.73 -35.24 -17.27
CA THR A 2 2.52 -36.46 -17.01
C THR A 2 3.97 -36.13 -16.68
N ALA A 3 4.59 -35.19 -17.42
CA ALA A 3 5.99 -34.79 -17.21
C ALA A 3 6.34 -34.28 -15.79
N VAL A 4 5.39 -33.62 -15.11
CA VAL A 4 5.57 -33.18 -13.72
C VAL A 4 5.54 -34.38 -12.77
N ALA A 5 4.60 -35.30 -12.98
CA ALA A 5 4.47 -36.52 -12.18
C ALA A 5 5.64 -37.51 -12.40
N GLU A 6 6.20 -37.54 -13.60
CA GLU A 6 7.38 -38.35 -13.96
C GLU A 6 8.63 -37.96 -13.14
N LEU A 7 8.75 -36.69 -12.72
CA LEU A 7 9.79 -36.25 -11.79
C LEU A 7 9.40 -36.39 -10.31
N GLY A 8 8.29 -37.08 -10.01
CA GLY A 8 7.78 -37.24 -8.65
C GLY A 8 7.17 -35.96 -8.05
N LEU A 9 6.94 -34.92 -8.86
CA LEU A 9 6.33 -33.67 -8.42
C LEU A 9 4.80 -33.78 -8.50
N LYS A 10 4.10 -33.27 -7.48
CA LYS A 10 2.62 -33.29 -7.46
C LYS A 10 2.01 -32.26 -8.40
N ALA A 11 2.67 -31.11 -8.57
CA ALA A 11 2.24 -30.00 -9.40
C ALA A 11 3.44 -29.12 -9.76
N TRP A 12 3.33 -28.37 -10.86
CA TRP A 12 4.29 -27.32 -11.16
C TRP A 12 4.06 -26.15 -10.19
N ARG A 13 4.98 -25.98 -9.25
CA ARG A 13 4.92 -24.98 -8.18
C ARG A 13 6.33 -24.65 -7.72
N PRO A 14 7.03 -23.75 -8.43
CA PRO A 14 8.34 -23.27 -8.00
C PRO A 14 8.29 -22.71 -6.57
N ASP A 15 9.38 -22.89 -5.85
CA ASP A 15 9.55 -22.36 -4.50
C ASP A 15 10.24 -20.99 -4.56
N PHE A 16 9.54 -19.95 -4.08
CA PHE A 16 10.04 -18.58 -4.03
C PHE A 16 10.78 -18.25 -2.72
N SER A 17 10.72 -19.14 -1.73
CA SER A 17 11.40 -18.98 -0.43
C SER A 17 12.86 -19.42 -0.48
N ASP A 18 13.20 -20.35 -1.38
CA ASP A 18 14.57 -20.82 -1.61
C ASP A 18 15.20 -20.14 -2.84
N GLY A 19 16.49 -20.36 -3.06
CA GLY A 19 17.23 -19.83 -4.19
C GLY A 19 16.67 -20.33 -5.53
N ALA A 20 16.73 -19.48 -6.55
CA ALA A 20 16.30 -19.82 -7.91
C ALA A 20 17.04 -21.01 -8.54
N ARG A 21 18.18 -21.41 -7.95
CA ARG A 21 19.02 -22.55 -8.36
C ARG A 21 18.97 -23.72 -7.38
N SER A 22 18.00 -23.76 -6.46
CA SER A 22 17.81 -24.93 -5.59
C SER A 22 17.46 -26.18 -6.40
N LEU A 23 17.71 -27.37 -5.85
CA LEU A 23 17.45 -28.63 -6.56
C LEU A 23 15.97 -28.76 -6.96
N TYR A 24 15.07 -28.32 -6.08
CA TYR A 24 13.63 -28.31 -6.33
C TYR A 24 13.24 -27.37 -7.48
N ASN A 25 13.79 -26.15 -7.49
CA ASN A 25 13.52 -25.18 -8.55
C ASN A 25 14.17 -25.58 -9.89
N TYR A 26 15.33 -26.23 -9.83
CA TYR A 26 15.99 -26.80 -10.99
C TYR A 26 15.13 -27.91 -11.62
N ALA A 27 14.51 -28.79 -10.81
CA ALA A 27 13.58 -29.79 -11.33
C ALA A 27 12.40 -29.16 -12.11
N HIS A 28 11.78 -28.11 -11.56
CA HIS A 28 10.72 -27.37 -12.26
C HIS A 28 11.22 -26.68 -13.55
N GLU A 29 12.44 -26.15 -13.53
CA GLU A 29 13.09 -25.59 -14.73
C GLU A 29 13.27 -26.67 -15.80
N THR A 30 13.78 -27.85 -15.45
CA THR A 30 13.96 -28.96 -16.39
C THR A 30 12.64 -29.41 -17.00
N VAL A 31 11.57 -29.59 -16.20
CA VAL A 31 10.24 -29.93 -16.75
C VAL A 31 9.78 -28.88 -17.76
N PHE A 32 9.95 -27.60 -17.41
CA PHE A 32 9.56 -26.51 -18.30
C PHE A 32 10.36 -26.56 -19.61
N LEU A 33 11.70 -26.66 -19.54
CA LEU A 33 12.55 -26.68 -20.73
C LEU A 33 12.21 -27.84 -21.67
N GLU A 34 12.04 -29.05 -21.13
CA GLU A 34 11.70 -30.24 -21.93
C GLU A 34 10.32 -30.10 -22.59
N THR A 35 9.31 -29.73 -21.81
CA THR A 35 7.93 -29.62 -22.31
C THR A 35 7.76 -28.45 -23.27
N PHE A 36 8.35 -27.29 -22.96
CA PHE A 36 8.30 -26.10 -23.83
C PHE A 36 8.99 -26.36 -25.16
N THR A 37 10.21 -26.90 -25.14
CA THR A 37 10.98 -27.21 -26.36
C THR A 37 10.22 -28.21 -27.23
N ARG A 38 9.66 -29.27 -26.64
CA ARG A 38 8.87 -30.26 -27.38
C ARG A 38 7.64 -29.65 -28.04
N VAL A 39 6.91 -28.78 -27.35
CA VAL A 39 5.71 -28.12 -27.90
C VAL A 39 6.08 -27.13 -29.00
N VAL A 40 7.15 -26.35 -28.84
CA VAL A 40 7.65 -25.42 -29.88
C VAL A 40 8.09 -26.18 -31.12
N SER A 41 8.83 -27.28 -30.96
CA SER A 41 9.27 -28.13 -32.08
C SER A 41 8.11 -28.71 -32.88
N LEU A 42 6.97 -28.95 -32.22
CA LEU A 42 5.72 -29.42 -32.84
C LEU A 42 4.80 -28.28 -33.31
N HIS A 43 5.29 -27.03 -33.38
CA HIS A 43 4.52 -25.85 -33.78
C HIS A 43 3.33 -25.50 -32.87
N GLY A 44 3.30 -26.04 -31.64
CA GLY A 44 2.16 -25.86 -30.72
C GLY A 44 1.92 -24.42 -30.29
N TYR A 45 2.93 -23.54 -30.38
CA TYR A 45 2.81 -22.11 -30.08
C TYR A 45 2.89 -21.20 -31.31
N ALA A 46 2.74 -21.75 -32.52
CA ALA A 46 2.77 -20.94 -33.76
C ALA A 46 1.69 -19.84 -33.77
N PHE A 47 0.52 -20.11 -33.16
CA PHE A 47 -0.56 -19.13 -33.01
C PHE A 47 -0.19 -17.94 -32.11
N MET A 48 0.82 -18.07 -31.26
CA MET A 48 1.38 -16.99 -30.44
C MET A 48 2.56 -16.28 -31.12
N GLY A 49 2.93 -16.68 -32.34
CA GLY A 49 4.06 -16.12 -33.09
C GLY A 49 5.44 -16.60 -32.61
N VAL A 50 5.51 -17.70 -31.84
CA VAL A 50 6.79 -18.28 -31.42
C VAL A 50 7.42 -19.06 -32.59
N PRO A 51 8.60 -18.67 -33.10
CA PRO A 51 9.22 -19.39 -34.21
C PRO A 51 9.76 -20.75 -33.73
N GLN A 52 9.72 -21.76 -34.59
CA GLN A 52 10.24 -23.10 -34.26
C GLN A 52 11.73 -23.06 -33.90
N SER A 53 12.50 -22.14 -34.51
CA SER A 53 13.91 -21.92 -34.20
C SER A 53 14.17 -21.51 -32.75
N ALA A 54 13.17 -21.00 -32.02
CA ALA A 54 13.29 -20.68 -30.60
C ALA A 54 13.61 -21.93 -29.76
N ALA A 55 13.18 -23.13 -30.17
CA ALA A 55 13.49 -24.39 -29.52
C ALA A 55 15.00 -24.67 -29.44
N ASN A 56 15.79 -24.10 -30.36
CA ASN A 56 17.23 -24.32 -30.42
C ASN A 56 18.02 -23.41 -29.45
N ASP A 57 17.43 -22.31 -28.96
CA ASP A 57 18.08 -21.41 -28.01
C ASP A 57 17.62 -21.67 -26.57
N ILE A 58 18.07 -22.81 -26.04
CA ILE A 58 17.79 -23.24 -24.66
C ILE A 58 18.25 -22.17 -23.64
N SER A 59 19.36 -21.47 -23.92
CA SER A 59 19.89 -20.44 -23.03
C SER A 59 18.95 -19.25 -22.92
N PHE A 60 18.37 -18.80 -24.03
CA PHE A 60 17.34 -17.77 -24.03
C PHE A 60 16.08 -18.23 -23.29
N ILE A 61 15.57 -19.43 -23.61
CA ILE A 61 14.37 -19.99 -22.96
C ILE A 61 14.57 -20.07 -21.44
N LYS A 62 15.71 -20.57 -20.98
CA LYS A 62 16.06 -20.64 -19.56
C LYS A 62 16.06 -19.26 -18.90
N ARG A 63 16.67 -18.25 -19.51
CA ARG A 63 16.67 -16.88 -18.97
C ARG A 63 15.26 -16.29 -18.93
N ALA A 64 14.46 -16.52 -19.98
CA ALA A 64 13.07 -16.08 -20.03
C ALA A 64 12.22 -16.73 -18.93
N TYR A 65 12.38 -18.04 -18.73
CA TYR A 65 11.74 -18.79 -17.65
C TYR A 65 12.12 -18.23 -16.28
N LEU A 66 13.42 -18.11 -15.99
CA LEU A 66 13.89 -17.61 -14.69
C LEU A 66 13.40 -16.19 -14.42
N SER A 67 13.40 -15.33 -15.44
CA SER A 67 12.82 -13.98 -15.35
C SER A 67 11.32 -14.05 -15.04
N PHE A 68 10.55 -14.83 -15.77
CA PHE A 68 9.11 -14.94 -15.55
C PHE A 68 8.77 -15.49 -14.14
N VAL A 69 9.43 -16.56 -13.72
CA VAL A 69 9.15 -17.22 -12.43
C VAL A 69 9.64 -16.40 -11.25
N PHE A 70 10.92 -16.00 -11.24
CA PHE A 70 11.54 -15.37 -10.07
C PHE A 70 11.47 -13.84 -10.06
N SER A 71 10.96 -13.22 -11.13
CA SER A 71 10.58 -11.81 -11.13
C SER A 71 9.05 -11.68 -11.05
N TYR A 72 8.35 -12.01 -12.14
CA TYR A 72 6.92 -11.72 -12.25
C TYR A 72 6.07 -12.56 -11.27
N LEU A 73 6.19 -13.90 -11.28
CA LEU A 73 5.39 -14.75 -10.38
C LEU A 73 5.78 -14.57 -8.91
N ALA A 74 7.07 -14.43 -8.61
CA ALA A 74 7.53 -14.13 -7.26
C ALA A 74 6.96 -12.81 -6.74
N ASP A 75 6.87 -11.77 -7.58
CA ASP A 75 6.23 -10.51 -7.20
C ASP A 75 4.73 -10.65 -7.00
N LEU A 76 4.04 -11.47 -7.79
CA LEU A 76 2.63 -11.80 -7.54
C LEU A 76 2.47 -12.54 -6.20
N ALA A 77 3.30 -13.54 -5.92
CA ALA A 77 3.28 -14.29 -4.67
C ALA A 77 3.54 -13.38 -3.46
N LYS A 78 4.51 -12.46 -3.54
CA LYS A 78 4.75 -11.44 -2.49
C LYS A 78 3.56 -10.52 -2.27
N LYS A 79 2.88 -10.10 -3.36
CA LYS A 79 1.69 -9.25 -3.27
C LYS A 79 0.54 -9.99 -2.58
N GLU A 80 0.35 -11.26 -2.91
CA GLU A 80 -0.68 -12.14 -2.37
C GLU A 80 -0.42 -12.50 -0.90
N ALA A 81 0.82 -12.78 -0.53
CA ALA A 81 1.21 -13.04 0.86
C ALA A 81 0.99 -11.82 1.77
N ARG A 82 1.15 -10.61 1.23
CA ARG A 82 0.94 -9.36 1.97
C ARG A 82 -0.54 -8.98 2.11
N ASP A 83 -1.33 -9.20 1.06
CA ASP A 83 -2.75 -8.87 1.00
C ASP A 83 -3.47 -9.96 0.20
N PRO A 84 -4.03 -10.99 0.87
CA PRO A 84 -4.70 -12.11 0.21
C PRO A 84 -5.84 -11.63 -0.70
N GLY A 85 -5.89 -12.16 -1.92
CA GLY A 85 -6.79 -11.80 -3.02
C GLY A 85 -6.38 -10.52 -3.78
N ARG A 86 -5.25 -9.88 -3.45
CA ARG A 86 -4.83 -8.64 -4.12
C ARG A 86 -4.54 -8.82 -5.60
N VAL A 87 -3.96 -9.96 -5.99
CA VAL A 87 -3.62 -10.22 -7.39
C VAL A 87 -4.88 -10.31 -8.24
N GLU A 88 -5.89 -11.01 -7.74
CA GLU A 88 -7.19 -11.15 -8.40
C GLU A 88 -7.98 -9.84 -8.39
N ARG A 89 -8.06 -9.14 -7.25
CA ARG A 89 -8.81 -7.88 -7.13
C ARG A 89 -8.19 -6.74 -7.96
N GLY A 90 -6.88 -6.74 -8.17
CA GLY A 90 -6.18 -5.65 -8.85
C GLY A 90 -6.21 -4.29 -8.11
N SER A 91 -6.68 -4.26 -6.86
CA SER A 91 -6.85 -3.05 -6.04
C SER A 91 -6.19 -3.18 -4.67
N TYR A 92 -5.86 -2.05 -4.05
CA TYR A 92 -5.28 -1.97 -2.70
C TYR A 92 -6.39 -1.76 -1.67
N LEU A 93 -6.43 -2.60 -0.64
CA LEU A 93 -7.32 -2.35 0.50
C LEU A 93 -6.77 -1.21 1.37
N ILE A 94 -7.66 -0.32 1.80
CA ILE A 94 -7.32 0.76 2.74
C ILE A 94 -7.41 0.20 4.16
N HIS A 95 -6.27 0.14 4.83
CA HIS A 95 -6.20 -0.29 6.22
C HIS A 95 -6.48 0.88 7.16
N HIS A 96 -7.19 0.59 8.25
CA HIS A 96 -7.50 1.52 9.32
C HIS A 96 -6.29 1.64 10.26
N ILE A 97 -5.81 2.86 10.49
CA ILE A 97 -4.83 3.13 11.54
C ILE A 97 -5.59 3.58 12.77
N GLU A 98 -5.29 2.98 13.90
CA GLU A 98 -5.86 3.33 15.19
C GLU A 98 -5.65 4.82 15.51
N GLY A 99 -6.65 5.44 16.13
CA GLY A 99 -6.62 6.85 16.47
C GLY A 99 -6.73 7.85 15.32
N ARG A 100 -6.84 7.41 14.06
CA ARG A 100 -7.10 8.31 12.93
C ARG A 100 -8.53 8.84 12.97
N ALA A 101 -8.70 10.16 12.90
CA ALA A 101 -10.02 10.79 12.81
C ALA A 101 -10.77 10.40 11.52
N LYS A 102 -12.10 10.20 11.61
CA LYS A 102 -12.96 9.84 10.47
C LYS A 102 -12.88 10.84 9.32
N LYS A 103 -12.88 12.14 9.65
CA LYS A 103 -12.77 13.25 8.69
C LYS A 103 -11.53 13.17 7.80
N VAL A 104 -10.41 12.68 8.32
CA VAL A 104 -9.16 12.46 7.59
C VAL A 104 -9.35 11.39 6.53
N GLY A 105 -10.01 10.28 6.91
CA GLY A 105 -10.36 9.19 5.99
C GLY A 105 -11.25 9.66 4.84
N ILE A 106 -12.27 10.47 5.13
CA ILE A 106 -13.16 11.07 4.13
C ILE A 106 -12.38 11.94 3.16
N TYR A 107 -11.58 12.88 3.67
CA TYR A 107 -10.78 13.79 2.86
C TYR A 107 -9.85 13.05 1.90
N PHE A 108 -9.05 12.11 2.40
CA PHE A 108 -8.12 11.36 1.55
C PHE A 108 -8.82 10.45 0.54
N ARG A 109 -9.99 9.92 0.85
CA ARG A 109 -10.80 9.12 -0.09
C ARG A 109 -11.30 9.96 -1.27
N ASP A 110 -11.71 11.19 -0.99
CA ASP A 110 -12.14 12.13 -2.02
C ASP A 110 -10.96 12.64 -2.86
N VAL A 111 -9.77 12.79 -2.25
CA VAL A 111 -8.52 13.07 -2.97
C VAL A 111 -8.20 11.94 -3.95
N ASP A 112 -8.27 10.68 -3.49
CA ASP A 112 -8.02 9.52 -4.35
C ASP A 112 -9.03 9.44 -5.51
N THR A 113 -10.30 9.71 -5.24
CA THR A 113 -11.34 9.74 -6.28
C THR A 113 -11.06 10.82 -7.34
N LYS A 114 -10.63 12.02 -6.93
CA LYS A 114 -10.24 13.08 -7.88
C LYS A 114 -8.99 12.72 -8.67
N ARG A 115 -7.99 12.08 -8.04
CA ARG A 115 -6.77 11.61 -8.74
C ARG A 115 -7.08 10.57 -9.79
N LEU A 116 -7.92 9.58 -9.47
CA LEU A 116 -8.36 8.56 -10.43
C LEU A 116 -9.09 9.19 -11.62
N ARG A 117 -9.98 10.15 -11.38
CA ARG A 117 -10.68 10.91 -12.44
C ARG A 117 -9.71 11.71 -13.31
N ALA A 118 -8.70 12.35 -12.72
CA ALA A 118 -7.70 13.10 -13.46
C ALA A 118 -6.85 12.18 -14.35
N ALA A 119 -6.36 11.07 -13.79
CA ALA A 119 -5.59 10.07 -14.52
C ALA A 119 -6.37 9.42 -15.66
N SER A 120 -7.70 9.23 -15.53
CA SER A 120 -8.52 8.73 -16.64
C SER A 120 -8.60 9.68 -17.84
N ARG A 121 -8.39 10.99 -17.63
CA ARG A 121 -8.43 12.02 -18.67
C ARG A 121 -7.08 12.20 -19.34
N ASP A 122 -6.00 12.05 -18.59
CA ASP A 122 -4.65 12.21 -19.07
C ASP A 122 -4.09 10.88 -19.61
N ARG A 123 -4.14 10.71 -20.94
CA ARG A 123 -3.55 9.56 -21.63
C ARG A 123 -2.05 9.69 -21.86
N THR A 124 -1.44 10.83 -21.54
CA THR A 124 -0.02 11.08 -21.81
C THR A 124 0.88 10.54 -20.71
N THR A 125 0.39 10.48 -19.47
CA THR A 125 1.14 9.96 -18.34
C THR A 125 1.12 8.44 -18.32
N ARG A 126 2.30 7.81 -18.42
CA ARG A 126 2.46 6.35 -18.26
C ARG A 126 2.24 5.86 -16.82
N ARG A 127 1.90 6.76 -15.89
CA ARG A 127 1.71 6.40 -14.48
C ARG A 127 0.31 5.90 -14.25
N THR A 128 0.18 4.60 -14.02
CA THR A 128 -1.07 3.99 -13.58
C THR A 128 -1.33 4.38 -12.13
N GLU A 129 -2.42 5.11 -11.90
CA GLU A 129 -2.86 5.42 -10.53
C GLU A 129 -3.27 4.15 -9.79
N ARG A 130 -2.98 4.12 -8.48
CA ARG A 130 -3.31 2.97 -7.64
C ARG A 130 -4.79 3.03 -7.28
N ILE A 131 -5.54 2.01 -7.66
CA ILE A 131 -6.94 1.83 -7.24
C ILE A 131 -6.94 1.40 -5.78
N ARG A 132 -7.47 2.24 -4.89
CA ARG A 132 -7.62 1.93 -3.46
C ARG A 132 -9.10 1.77 -3.11
N VAL A 133 -9.42 0.75 -2.31
CA VAL A 133 -10.79 0.37 -1.95
C VAL A 133 -10.92 0.29 -0.44
N THR A 134 -11.96 0.92 0.11
CA THR A 134 -12.32 0.76 1.52
C THR A 134 -13.00 -0.61 1.69
N PRO A 135 -12.47 -1.50 2.54
CA PRO A 135 -13.11 -2.79 2.80
C PRO A 135 -14.46 -2.59 3.53
N PHE A 136 -15.38 -3.55 3.39
CA PHE A 136 -16.67 -3.51 4.09
C PHE A 136 -16.51 -3.54 5.61
N ALA A 137 -15.67 -4.46 6.11
CA ALA A 137 -15.22 -4.48 7.50
C ALA A 137 -13.86 -3.76 7.59
N PRO A 138 -13.68 -2.82 8.54
CA PRO A 138 -12.38 -2.17 8.75
C PRO A 138 -11.29 -3.20 9.05
N ILE A 139 -10.22 -3.16 8.26
CA ILE A 139 -9.04 -4.00 8.46
C ILE A 139 -8.00 -3.19 9.23
N PRO A 140 -7.50 -3.64 10.39
CA PRO A 140 -6.48 -2.92 11.11
C PRO A 140 -5.17 -2.89 10.32
N SER A 141 -4.47 -1.76 10.41
CA SER A 141 -3.13 -1.59 9.87
C SER A 141 -2.13 -2.45 10.63
N PRO A 142 -1.15 -3.09 9.96
CA PRO A 142 -0.05 -3.76 10.65
C PRO A 142 0.90 -2.76 11.32
N PHE A 143 0.85 -1.47 10.93
CA PHE A 143 1.60 -0.41 11.59
C PHE A 143 0.89 0.00 12.87
N THR A 144 1.56 -0.24 14.00
CA THR A 144 1.14 0.14 15.34
C THR A 144 1.72 1.49 15.79
N THR A 145 2.71 2.00 15.06
CA THR A 145 3.34 3.28 15.38
C THR A 145 2.47 4.44 14.90
N LEU A 146 2.27 5.40 15.80
CA LEU A 146 1.56 6.64 15.46
C LEU A 146 2.40 7.49 14.50
N PRO A 147 1.74 8.22 13.58
CA PRO A 147 2.45 9.06 12.63
C PRO A 147 3.16 10.23 13.31
N VAL A 148 4.23 10.68 12.67
CA VAL A 148 5.07 11.81 13.07
C VAL A 148 4.92 12.89 12.00
N LYS A 149 5.05 14.16 12.38
CA LYS A 149 4.90 15.36 11.52
C LYS A 149 3.52 15.47 10.89
N THR A 150 2.49 15.16 11.66
CA THR A 150 1.10 15.29 11.23
C THR A 150 0.40 16.41 12.01
N PRO A 151 -0.53 17.12 11.36
CA PRO A 151 -1.46 18.00 12.06
C PRO A 151 -2.21 17.29 13.20
N LEU A 152 -2.62 18.04 14.22
CA LEU A 152 -3.32 17.53 15.39
C LEU A 152 -4.65 16.86 15.01
N ASP A 153 -5.33 17.41 14.01
CA ASP A 153 -6.61 16.93 13.49
C ASP A 153 -6.52 15.61 12.71
N TRP A 154 -5.30 15.08 12.54
CA TRP A 154 -5.12 13.70 12.11
C TRP A 154 -5.69 12.72 13.15
N PHE A 155 -5.54 13.05 14.44
CA PHE A 155 -5.99 12.23 15.56
C PHE A 155 -7.46 12.48 15.88
N ASP A 156 -8.19 11.41 16.17
CA ASP A 156 -9.54 11.50 16.68
C ASP A 156 -9.54 12.18 18.08
N PRO A 157 -10.43 13.15 18.36
CA PRO A 157 -10.46 13.81 19.66
C PRO A 157 -10.64 12.86 20.84
N ASP A 158 -11.45 11.80 20.70
CA ASP A 158 -11.69 10.84 21.77
C ASP A 158 -10.45 10.00 22.03
N PHE A 159 -9.80 9.55 20.95
CA PHE A 159 -8.52 8.83 21.02
C PHE A 159 -7.42 9.69 21.65
N TRP A 160 -7.27 10.93 21.19
CA TRP A 160 -6.30 11.87 21.74
C TRP A 160 -6.55 12.08 23.23
N ASN A 161 -7.78 12.37 23.63
CA ASN A 161 -8.08 12.74 25.01
C ASN A 161 -7.92 11.57 25.98
N ASN A 162 -8.35 10.37 25.59
CA ASN A 162 -8.54 9.24 26.50
C ASN A 162 -7.51 8.12 26.36
N GLU A 163 -7.01 7.84 25.15
CA GLU A 163 -6.16 6.67 24.87
C GLU A 163 -4.68 7.03 24.77
N MET A 164 -4.36 8.23 24.26
CA MET A 164 -2.99 8.64 24.00
C MET A 164 -2.22 8.99 25.29
N THR A 165 -1.00 8.47 25.44
CA THR A 165 -0.15 8.73 26.61
C THR A 165 0.43 10.15 26.60
N LEU A 166 0.84 10.66 27.77
CA LEU A 166 1.45 12.00 27.89
C LEU A 166 2.71 12.15 27.02
N LEU A 167 3.55 11.11 26.94
CA LEU A 167 4.75 11.12 26.10
C LEU A 167 4.41 11.19 24.61
N GLN A 168 3.41 10.44 24.17
CA GLN A 168 2.95 10.50 22.77
C GLN A 168 2.39 11.88 22.43
N LYS A 169 1.56 12.46 23.31
CA LYS A 169 1.01 13.81 23.14
C LYS A 169 2.13 14.87 23.10
N TYR A 170 3.09 14.79 24.01
CA TYR A 170 4.27 15.66 24.03
C TYR A 170 5.01 15.60 22.69
N ARG A 171 5.30 14.41 22.17
CA ARG A 171 6.00 14.23 20.88
C ARG A 171 5.26 14.85 19.70
N VAL A 172 3.93 14.78 19.68
CA VAL A 172 3.13 15.45 18.65
C VAL A 172 3.12 16.97 18.85
N GLN A 173 2.89 17.43 20.08
CA GLN A 173 2.78 18.86 20.38
C GLN A 173 4.10 19.62 20.17
N MET A 174 5.24 18.96 20.42
CA MET A 174 6.59 19.50 20.16
C MET A 174 6.85 19.80 18.68
N GLN A 175 6.12 19.17 17.76
CA GLN A 175 6.26 19.41 16.32
C GLN A 175 5.50 20.65 15.84
N GLY A 176 4.70 21.25 16.73
CA GLY A 176 3.81 22.36 16.44
C GLY A 176 2.36 21.93 16.40
N ILE A 177 1.49 22.76 17.00
CA ILE A 177 0.05 22.55 16.97
C ILE A 177 -0.48 23.21 15.69
N ALA A 178 -0.90 22.38 14.74
CA ALA A 178 -1.55 22.82 13.51
C ALA A 178 -2.83 22.02 13.30
N ILE A 179 -3.85 22.68 12.77
CA ILE A 179 -5.09 22.06 12.31
C ILE A 179 -5.21 22.29 10.82
N ALA A 180 -5.36 21.22 10.06
CA ALA A 180 -5.40 21.26 8.60
C ALA A 180 -6.80 20.99 8.02
N LEU A 181 -7.67 20.28 8.74
CA LEU A 181 -9.01 19.89 8.28
C LEU A 181 -10.10 20.53 9.14
N PRO A 182 -11.17 21.05 8.49
CA PRO A 182 -12.33 21.59 9.18
C PRO A 182 -13.19 20.47 9.80
N ALA A 183 -14.41 20.80 10.21
CA ALA A 183 -15.41 19.82 10.63
C ALA A 183 -15.70 18.79 9.54
N GLU A 184 -16.16 17.60 9.95
CA GLU A 184 -16.34 16.44 9.06
C GLU A 184 -17.21 16.73 7.84
N GLU A 185 -18.27 17.53 8.00
CA GLU A 185 -19.21 17.91 6.94
C GLU A 185 -18.53 18.67 5.79
N LEU A 186 -17.49 19.46 6.09
CA LEU A 186 -16.77 20.27 5.11
C LEU A 186 -15.59 19.52 4.46
N CYS A 187 -15.29 18.30 4.92
CA CYS A 187 -14.19 17.50 4.38
C CYS A 187 -14.54 16.81 3.05
N HIS A 188 -15.79 16.87 2.60
CA HIS A 188 -16.22 16.34 1.31
C HIS A 188 -15.74 17.18 0.13
N ALA A 189 -15.44 16.52 -0.99
CA ALA A 189 -14.92 17.13 -2.21
C ALA A 189 -15.79 18.25 -2.80
N SER A 190 -17.11 18.23 -2.53
CA SER A 190 -18.04 19.29 -2.92
C SER A 190 -17.75 20.59 -2.18
N GLU A 191 -17.37 20.51 -0.90
CA GLU A 191 -17.24 21.64 0.01
C GLU A 191 -15.83 22.24 0.04
N TRP A 192 -14.83 21.59 -0.54
CA TRP A 192 -13.43 22.06 -0.49
C TRP A 192 -13.23 23.48 -1.01
N HIS A 193 -14.04 23.92 -1.97
CA HIS A 193 -13.97 25.28 -2.51
C HIS A 193 -14.18 26.35 -1.42
N LYS A 194 -14.83 26.00 -0.30
CA LYS A 194 -15.08 26.89 0.83
C LYS A 194 -13.85 27.13 1.70
N TRP A 195 -12.83 26.27 1.68
CA TRP A 195 -11.74 26.37 2.65
C TRP A 195 -10.34 26.05 2.11
N ILE A 196 -10.20 25.22 1.07
CA ILE A 196 -8.89 24.70 0.64
C ILE A 196 -7.93 25.76 0.08
N LYS A 197 -8.45 26.91 -0.33
CA LYS A 197 -7.69 28.05 -0.86
C LYS A 197 -7.63 29.24 0.10
N MET A 198 -8.19 29.11 1.30
CA MET A 198 -8.14 30.17 2.30
C MET A 198 -6.73 30.33 2.84
N ASP A 199 -6.38 31.54 3.27
CA ASP A 199 -5.18 31.74 4.05
C ASP A 199 -5.28 30.99 5.39
N HIS A 200 -4.14 30.54 5.92
CA HIS A 200 -4.11 29.77 7.15
C HIS A 200 -4.69 30.54 8.34
N ALA A 201 -4.45 31.85 8.44
CA ALA A 201 -4.99 32.66 9.53
C ALA A 201 -6.53 32.74 9.46
N GLU A 202 -7.07 32.93 8.25
CA GLU A 202 -8.51 32.96 8.00
C GLU A 202 -9.16 31.59 8.29
N PHE A 203 -8.49 30.51 7.87
CA PHE A 203 -8.94 29.14 8.13
C PHE A 203 -8.99 28.85 9.63
N MET A 204 -7.95 29.24 10.37
CA MET A 204 -7.89 29.03 11.81
C MET A 204 -9.01 29.78 12.55
N GLN A 205 -9.30 31.02 12.15
CA GLN A 205 -10.40 31.79 12.73
C GLN A 205 -11.77 31.17 12.46
N LYS A 206 -12.03 30.71 11.24
CA LYS A 206 -13.36 30.20 10.84
C LYS A 206 -13.63 28.77 11.29
N HIS A 207 -12.64 27.90 11.21
CA HIS A 207 -12.80 26.46 11.41
C HIS A 207 -11.82 25.88 12.44
N GLY A 208 -10.57 26.35 12.44
CA GLY A 208 -9.52 25.76 13.26
C GLY A 208 -9.73 25.89 14.77
N LEU A 209 -10.15 27.06 15.28
CA LEU A 209 -10.33 27.28 16.72
C LEU A 209 -11.40 26.36 17.34
N ALA A 210 -12.51 26.15 16.63
CA ALA A 210 -13.58 25.25 17.09
C ALA A 210 -13.12 23.79 17.12
N GLU A 211 -12.33 23.36 16.14
CA GLU A 211 -11.71 22.03 16.15
C GLU A 211 -10.65 21.89 17.25
N LEU A 212 -9.86 22.94 17.51
CA LEU A 212 -8.80 22.94 18.52
C LEU A 212 -9.35 22.72 19.92
N GLN A 213 -10.50 23.33 20.23
CA GLN A 213 -11.15 23.21 21.54
C GLN A 213 -11.53 21.78 21.92
N LYS A 214 -11.63 20.86 20.95
CA LYS A 214 -11.93 19.45 21.20
C LYS A 214 -10.76 18.68 21.83
N TYR A 215 -9.53 19.21 21.71
CA TYR A 215 -8.32 18.53 22.16
C TYR A 215 -7.84 19.08 23.50
N LYS A 216 -7.63 18.19 24.48
CA LYS A 216 -6.98 18.52 25.76
C LYS A 216 -5.47 18.52 25.56
N LEU A 217 -4.91 19.71 25.36
CA LEU A 217 -3.48 19.94 25.16
C LEU A 217 -2.70 19.88 26.48
N LEU A 218 -1.40 19.59 26.39
CA LEU A 218 -0.52 19.61 27.56
C LEU A 218 -0.24 21.04 28.01
N SER A 219 -0.27 21.24 29.33
CA SER A 219 0.19 22.48 29.96
C SER A 219 1.71 22.65 29.86
N LEU A 220 2.19 23.88 29.94
CA LEU A 220 3.63 24.19 29.87
C LEU A 220 4.46 23.40 30.88
N LYS A 221 3.97 23.26 32.12
CA LYS A 221 4.64 22.47 33.15
C LYS A 221 4.77 20.99 32.75
N GLN A 222 3.69 20.40 32.26
CA GLN A 222 3.71 19.02 31.77
C GLN A 222 4.65 18.85 30.58
N MET A 223 4.76 19.85 29.70
CA MET A 223 5.72 19.79 28.59
C MET A 223 7.17 19.81 29.09
N GLN A 224 7.49 20.61 30.10
CA GLN A 224 8.82 20.64 30.73
C GLN A 224 9.14 19.30 31.40
N ASP A 225 8.23 18.79 32.22
CA ASP A 225 8.40 17.50 32.91
C ASP A 225 8.61 16.35 31.90
N MET A 226 7.89 16.36 30.77
CA MET A 226 8.04 15.34 29.73
C MET A 226 9.31 15.51 28.88
N ALA A 227 9.81 16.75 28.71
CA ALA A 227 11.07 17.00 28.02
C ALA A 227 12.25 16.37 28.78
N GLU A 228 12.28 16.55 30.11
CA GLU A 228 13.28 15.90 30.97
C GLU A 228 13.22 14.37 30.94
N LEU A 229 12.02 13.81 30.75
CA LEU A 229 11.83 12.35 30.63
C LEU A 229 12.26 11.80 29.26
N ASP A 230 11.97 12.51 28.17
CA ASP A 230 12.36 12.08 26.81
C ASP A 230 13.88 12.17 26.61
N GLU A 231 14.57 13.10 27.27
CA GLU A 231 16.05 13.16 27.27
C GLU A 231 16.74 12.01 28.02
N ARG A 232 16.01 11.32 28.92
CA ARG A 232 16.53 10.19 29.71
C ARG A 232 16.33 8.83 29.04
N LEU A 233 15.55 8.76 27.95
CA LEU A 233 15.20 7.54 27.21
C LEU A 233 16.03 7.41 25.92
#